data_AF-A0A6M0QU68-F1
#
_entry.id   AF-A0A6M0QU68-F1
#
_cell.length_a   1.000
_cell.length_b   1.000
_cell.length_c   1.000
_cell.angle_alpha   90.00
_cell.angle_beta   90.00
_cell.angle_gamma   90.00
#
_symmetry.space_group_name_H-M   'P 1'
#
loop_
_entity.id
_entity.type
_entity.pdbx_description
1 polymer ?
#
loop_
_entity_poly.entity_id
_entity_poly.type
_entity_poly.pdbx_seq_one_letter_code
_entity_poly.pdbx_strand_id
1 'polypeptide(L)'
;MLGPGKADLLAGVRDTGSIAAAGRQMGMSYKRAWSLVEEMNAAFAAPLVQSSRGGAGGGKASLTEAGVRVLALYFRLLEKAETAVAPEVAELEALLKAAESDMSAGK
;
A
#
# COMPACT_ATOMS: atom_id res chain seq x y z
N MET A 1 3.68 -11.77 5.80
CA MET A 1 2.89 -10.72 6.49
C MET A 1 2.57 -9.60 5.51
N LEU A 2 1.35 -9.04 5.58
CA LEU A 2 0.88 -7.92 4.77
C LEU A 2 1.26 -6.60 5.46
N GLY A 3 2.02 -5.76 4.77
CA GLY A 3 2.42 -4.42 5.23
C GLY A 3 2.10 -3.35 4.19
N PRO A 4 2.39 -2.06 4.46
CA PRO A 4 1.91 -0.93 3.65
C PRO A 4 2.27 -1.09 2.17
N GLY A 5 3.54 -1.34 1.84
CA GLY A 5 3.92 -1.52 0.43
C GLY A 5 3.23 -2.68 -0.31
N LYS A 6 2.84 -3.75 0.38
CA LYS A 6 2.06 -4.85 -0.24
C LYS A 6 0.59 -4.45 -0.42
N ALA A 7 0.02 -3.74 0.55
CA ALA A 7 -1.34 -3.20 0.45
C ALA A 7 -1.45 -2.14 -0.64
N ASP A 8 -0.47 -1.24 -0.74
CA ASP A 8 -0.38 -0.21 -1.78
C ASP A 8 -0.28 -0.84 -3.17
N LEU A 9 0.50 -1.93 -3.31
CA LEU A 9 0.57 -2.66 -4.57
C LEU A 9 -0.77 -3.29 -4.95
N LEU A 10 -1.50 -3.88 -4.00
CA LEU A 10 -2.84 -4.42 -4.24
C LEU A 10 -3.84 -3.31 -4.64
N ALA A 11 -3.79 -2.17 -3.96
CA ALA A 11 -4.61 -1.00 -4.31
C ALA A 11 -4.27 -0.47 -5.70
N GLY A 12 -2.98 -0.33 -6.03
CA GLY A 12 -2.53 0.06 -7.36
C GLY A 12 -2.97 -0.91 -8.44
N VAL A 13 -2.96 -2.23 -8.19
CA VAL A 13 -3.47 -3.23 -9.14
C VAL A 13 -4.98 -3.09 -9.33
N ARG A 14 -5.74 -2.86 -8.26
CA ARG A 14 -7.20 -2.58 -8.33
C ARG A 14 -7.48 -1.36 -9.21
N ASP A 15 -6.72 -0.28 -9.03
CA ASP A 15 -7.00 1.01 -9.65
C ASP A 15 -6.50 1.09 -11.10
N THR A 16 -5.39 0.41 -11.41
CA THR A 16 -4.77 0.46 -12.75
C THR A 16 -5.09 -0.73 -13.65
N GLY A 17 -5.56 -1.85 -13.08
CA GLY A 17 -5.73 -3.09 -13.81
C GLY A 17 -4.42 -3.73 -14.30
N SER A 18 -3.26 -3.33 -13.76
CA SER A 18 -1.95 -3.80 -14.21
C SER A 18 -0.90 -3.81 -13.11
N ILE A 19 -0.19 -4.95 -12.95
CA ILE A 19 0.95 -5.07 -12.03
C ILE A 19 2.09 -4.13 -12.45
N ALA A 20 2.30 -3.95 -13.76
CA ALA A 20 3.35 -3.08 -14.26
C ALA A 20 3.05 -1.60 -14.00
N ALA A 21 1.79 -1.18 -14.16
CA ALA A 21 1.40 0.21 -13.87
C ALA A 21 1.46 0.51 -12.36
N ALA A 22 0.94 -0.39 -11.52
CA ALA A 22 1.03 -0.28 -10.07
C ALA A 22 2.49 -0.21 -9.59
N GLY A 23 3.36 -1.10 -10.11
CA GLY A 23 4.79 -1.07 -9.81
C GLY A 23 5.47 0.25 -10.20
N ARG A 24 5.15 0.79 -11.39
CA ARG A 24 5.69 2.08 -11.84
C ARG A 24 5.25 3.24 -10.95
N GLN A 25 4.00 3.28 -10.50
CA GLN A 25 3.50 4.32 -9.58
C GLN A 25 4.24 4.29 -8.25
N MET A 26 4.66 3.10 -7.80
CA MET A 26 5.43 2.90 -6.58
C MET A 26 6.95 3.02 -6.77
N GLY A 27 7.42 3.46 -7.94
CA GLY A 27 8.86 3.59 -8.23
C GLY A 27 9.63 2.26 -8.25
N MET A 28 8.94 1.12 -8.44
CA MET A 28 9.57 -0.20 -8.47
C MET A 28 9.59 -0.83 -9.86
N SER A 29 10.56 -1.72 -10.10
CA SER A 29 10.63 -2.48 -11.34
C SER A 29 9.47 -3.47 -11.47
N TYR A 30 9.08 -3.80 -12.70
CA TYR A 30 8.07 -4.83 -12.95
C TYR A 30 8.40 -6.16 -12.28
N LYS A 31 9.68 -6.59 -12.33
CA LYS A 31 10.15 -7.82 -11.67
C LYS A 31 9.88 -7.79 -10.16
N ARG A 32 10.10 -6.63 -9.51
CA ARG A 32 9.84 -6.48 -8.08
C ARG A 32 8.34 -6.53 -7.78
N ALA A 33 7.52 -5.81 -8.55
CA ALA A 33 6.07 -5.82 -8.39
C ALA A 33 5.49 -7.23 -8.59
N TRP A 34 5.94 -7.95 -9.62
CA TRP A 34 5.54 -9.33 -9.90
C TRP A 34 5.91 -10.27 -8.75
N SER A 35 7.16 -10.21 -8.26
CA SER A 35 7.61 -11.04 -7.14
C SER A 35 6.80 -10.80 -5.86
N LEU A 36 6.41 -9.55 -5.57
CA LEU A 36 5.54 -9.24 -4.43
C LEU A 36 4.14 -9.81 -4.61
N VAL A 37 3.59 -9.76 -5.83
CA VAL A 37 2.30 -10.39 -6.14
C VAL A 37 2.35 -11.90 -5.97
N GLU A 38 3.41 -12.56 -6.46
CA GLU A 38 3.60 -14.00 -6.27
C GLU A 38 3.72 -14.37 -4.79
N GLU A 39 4.49 -13.60 -4.02
CA GLU A 39 4.61 -13.79 -2.57
C GLU A 39 3.24 -13.68 -1.88
N MET A 40 2.43 -12.68 -2.24
CA MET A 40 1.09 -12.52 -1.70
C MET A 40 0.15 -13.66 -2.12
N ASN A 41 0.18 -14.07 -3.39
CA ASN A 41 -0.66 -15.16 -3.85
C ASN A 41 -0.32 -16.49 -3.17
N ALA A 42 0.96 -16.73 -2.84
CA ALA A 42 1.40 -17.92 -2.13
C ALA A 42 1.13 -17.87 -0.62
N ALA A 43 1.08 -16.68 -0.03
CA ALA A 43 0.94 -16.51 1.42
C ALA A 43 -0.51 -16.65 1.93
N PHE A 44 -1.51 -16.60 1.05
CA PHE A 44 -2.92 -16.66 1.41
C PHE A 44 -3.57 -17.94 0.87
N ALA A 45 -4.65 -18.40 1.53
CA ALA A 45 -5.37 -19.62 1.15
C ALA A 45 -5.98 -19.55 -0.26
N ALA A 46 -6.20 -18.35 -0.80
CA ALA A 46 -6.60 -18.10 -2.17
C ALA A 46 -5.73 -16.97 -2.75
N PRO A 47 -5.44 -16.99 -4.06
CA PRO A 47 -4.67 -15.93 -4.69
C PRO A 47 -5.38 -14.59 -4.53
N LEU A 48 -4.63 -13.53 -4.25
CA LEU A 48 -5.16 -12.17 -4.08
C LEU A 48 -5.26 -11.42 -5.40
N VAL A 49 -4.36 -11.71 -6.34
CA VAL A 49 -4.32 -11.11 -7.67
C VAL A 49 -4.43 -12.21 -8.72
N GLN A 50 -5.35 -12.03 -9.65
CA GLN A 50 -5.39 -12.81 -10.89
C GLN A 50 -4.81 -11.97 -12.03
N SER A 51 -3.96 -12.59 -12.86
CA SER A 51 -3.38 -11.92 -14.02
C SER A 51 -3.52 -12.79 -15.27
N SER A 52 -3.72 -12.14 -16.41
CA SER A 52 -3.65 -12.75 -17.72
C SER A 52 -2.33 -12.34 -18.36
N ARG A 53 -1.59 -13.31 -18.90
CA ARG A 53 -0.40 -13.01 -19.71
C ARG A 53 -0.86 -12.26 -20.95
N GLY A 54 -0.39 -11.03 -21.10
CA GLY A 54 -0.74 -10.19 -22.24
C GLY A 54 0.29 -10.31 -23.36
N GLY A 55 -0.19 -10.44 -24.59
CA GLY A 55 0.58 -10.18 -25.81
C GLY A 55 0.86 -8.67 -25.99
N ALA A 56 0.95 -8.21 -27.24
CA ALA A 56 1.42 -6.86 -27.61
C ALA A 56 0.79 -5.65 -26.88
N GLY A 57 -0.38 -5.80 -26.24
CA GLY A 57 -1.05 -4.76 -25.45
C GLY A 57 -0.75 -4.74 -23.94
N GLY A 58 0.13 -5.62 -23.43
CA GLY A 58 0.44 -5.74 -22.01
C GLY A 58 -0.53 -6.64 -21.23
N GLY A 59 -0.07 -7.18 -20.10
CA GLY A 59 -0.86 -8.08 -19.24
C GLY A 59 -1.91 -7.32 -18.41
N LYS A 60 -3.12 -7.89 -18.31
CA LYS A 60 -4.17 -7.40 -17.41
C LYS A 60 -4.09 -8.11 -16.07
N ALA A 61 -4.29 -7.37 -14.99
CA ALA A 61 -4.37 -7.90 -13.64
C ALA A 61 -5.56 -7.31 -12.88
N SER A 62 -6.14 -8.06 -11.97
CA SER A 62 -7.21 -7.60 -11.10
C SER A 62 -7.13 -8.31 -9.75
N LEU A 63 -7.71 -7.69 -8.73
CA LEU A 63 -7.89 -8.39 -7.46
C LEU A 63 -8.93 -9.50 -7.62
N THR A 64 -8.68 -10.64 -7.00
CA THR A 64 -9.72 -11.64 -6.77
C THR A 64 -10.65 -11.17 -5.66
N GLU A 65 -11.75 -11.89 -5.41
CA GLU A 65 -12.58 -11.62 -4.23
C GLU A 65 -11.79 -11.71 -2.92
N ALA A 66 -10.86 -12.66 -2.81
CA ALA A 66 -9.98 -12.77 -1.65
C ALA A 66 -9.08 -11.54 -1.52
N GLY A 67 -8.50 -11.06 -2.64
CA GLY A 67 -7.71 -9.84 -2.68
C GLY A 67 -8.47 -8.60 -2.22
N VAL A 68 -9.70 -8.43 -2.69
CA VAL A 68 -10.59 -7.33 -2.26
C VAL A 68 -10.87 -7.40 -0.77
N ARG A 69 -11.21 -8.59 -0.25
CA ARG A 69 -11.48 -8.78 1.18
C ARG A 69 -10.26 -8.48 2.05
N VAL A 70 -9.09 -8.98 1.67
CA VAL A 70 -7.83 -8.76 2.40
C VAL A 70 -7.45 -7.29 2.43
N LEU A 71 -7.53 -6.60 1.28
CA LEU A 71 -7.22 -5.18 1.19
C LEU A 71 -8.18 -4.34 2.06
N ALA A 72 -9.48 -4.64 2.01
CA ALA A 72 -10.48 -3.95 2.82
C ALA A 72 -10.28 -4.19 4.33
N LEU A 73 -9.91 -5.42 4.72
CA LEU A 73 -9.59 -5.74 6.12
C LEU A 73 -8.35 -4.97 6.60
N TYR A 74 -7.32 -4.86 5.76
CA TYR A 74 -6.12 -4.11 6.09
C TYR A 74 -6.40 -2.64 6.38
N PHE A 75 -7.18 -1.95 5.52
CA PHE A 75 -7.52 -0.54 5.77
C PHE A 75 -8.39 -0.35 7.01
N ARG A 76 -9.37 -1.23 7.25
CA ARG A 76 -10.15 -1.19 8.49
C ARG A 76 -9.32 -1.43 9.74
N LEU A 77 -8.26 -2.25 9.66
CA LEU A 77 -7.33 -2.45 10.76
C LEU A 77 -6.58 -1.15 11.06
N LEU A 78 -6.08 -0.46 10.03
CA LEU A 78 -5.37 0.80 10.18
C LEU A 78 -6.26 1.88 10.79
N GLU A 79 -7.48 2.06 10.29
CA GLU A 79 -8.45 3.03 10.81
C GLU A 79 -8.75 2.80 12.31
N LYS A 80 -8.94 1.53 12.69
CA LYS A 80 -9.15 1.17 14.10
C LYS A 80 -7.91 1.41 14.94
N ALA A 81 -6.72 1.09 14.42
CA ALA A 81 -5.47 1.31 15.12
C ALA A 81 -5.23 2.80 15.35
N GLU A 82 -5.40 3.63 14.32
CA GLU A 82 -5.29 5.08 14.38
C GLU A 82 -6.24 5.68 15.42
N THR A 83 -7.50 5.26 15.41
CA THR A 83 -8.49 5.70 16.41
C THR A 83 -8.08 5.29 17.83
N ALA A 84 -7.58 4.07 18.00
CA ALA A 84 -7.24 3.53 19.32
C ALA A 84 -6.00 4.19 19.93
N VAL A 85 -5.03 4.61 19.11
CA VAL A 85 -3.77 5.22 19.58
C VAL A 85 -3.77 6.74 19.53
N ALA A 86 -4.88 7.36 19.09
CA ALA A 86 -4.98 8.81 18.95
C ALA A 86 -4.65 9.59 20.24
N PRO A 87 -5.06 9.16 21.46
CA PRO A 87 -4.69 9.85 22.69
C PRO A 87 -3.18 9.87 22.94
N GLU A 88 -2.49 8.74 22.79
CA GLU A 88 -1.05 8.63 22.98
C GLU A 88 -0.27 9.40 21.90
N VAL A 89 -0.77 9.41 20.66
CA VAL A 89 -0.21 10.24 19.59
C VAL A 89 -0.30 11.72 19.93
N ALA A 90 -1.46 12.19 20.42
CA ALA A 90 -1.64 13.58 20.83
C ALA A 90 -0.72 13.97 22.01
N GLU A 91 -0.51 13.06 22.97
CA GLU A 91 0.44 13.26 24.06
C GLU A 91 1.88 13.38 23.54
N LEU A 92 2.30 12.51 22.60
CA LEU A 92 3.61 12.60 21.95
C LEU A 92 3.78 13.92 21.18
N GLU A 93 2.76 14.34 20.44
CA GLU A 93 2.77 15.61 19.69
C GLU A 93 2.93 16.82 20.61
N ALA A 94 2.27 16.83 21.77
CA ALA A 94 2.40 17.90 22.75
C ALA A 94 3.81 17.99 23.37
N LEU A 95 4.57 16.90 23.37
CA LEU A 95 5.94 16.83 23.86
C LEU A 95 6.98 17.22 22.81
N LEU A 96 6.60 17.34 21.53
CA LEU A 96 7.52 17.82 20.50
C LEU A 96 7.90 19.27 20.80
N LYS A 97 9.19 19.58 20.73
CA LYS A 97 9.66 20.97 20.80
C LYS A 97 8.93 21.75 19.71
N ALA A 98 8.19 22.80 20.08
CA ALA A 98 7.68 23.76 19.11
C ALA A 98 8.87 24.18 18.25
N ALA A 99 8.80 23.91 16.93
CA ALA A 99 9.84 24.33 16.01
C ALA A 99 10.11 25.81 16.27
N GLU A 100 11.34 26.14 16.64
CA GLU A 100 11.74 27.51 16.94
C GLU A 100 11.29 28.40 15.78
N SER A 101 10.26 29.20 16.04
CA SER A 101 9.93 30.37 15.27
C SER A 101 11.04 31.37 15.50
N ASP A 102 12.18 31.15 14.84
CA ASP A 102 13.29 32.09 14.81
C ASP A 102 13.87 32.15 13.39
N MET A 103 13.06 32.66 12.47
CA MET A 103 13.59 33.56 11.44
C MET A 103 13.46 34.99 11.99
N SER A 104 14.32 35.30 12.94
CA SER A 104 14.71 36.67 13.25
C SER A 104 15.13 37.38 11.97
N ALA A 105 14.61 38.60 11.84
CA ALA A 105 14.99 39.59 10.87
C ALA A 105 16.52 39.70 10.74
N GLY A 106 17.02 39.69 9.50
CA GLY A 106 18.45 39.61 9.23
C GLY A 106 18.90 40.29 7.94
N LYS A 107 18.52 41.56 7.79
CA LYS A 107 19.07 42.60 6.89
C LYS A 107 18.82 42.50 5.38
#